data_AF-A0A067BCU4-F1
#
_entry.id   AF-A0A067BCU4-F1
#
_cell.length_a   1.000
_cell.length_b   1.000
_cell.length_c   1.000
_cell.angle_alpha   90.00
_cell.angle_beta   90.00
_cell.angle_gamma   90.00
#
_symmetry.space_group_name_H-M   'P 1'
#
loop_
_entity.id
_entity.type
_entity.pdbx_description
1 polymer ?
#
loop_
_entity_poly.entity_id
_entity_poly.type
_entity_poly.pdbx_seq_one_letter_code
_entity_poly.pdbx_strand_id
1 'polypeptide(L)'
;MLLQIQGVVTMIWKCDSLMMTNSIVLWLTIMYLVIVQSIFLRRSVVCIVPVYLSKNVVGLAILFVCFWGNGNLQVLTTFLIQNPIGTFNASFYALLGPVQVASIVGIMTGTLIQIWFMPRLVTQTWLILIISVTNWILVFSLEAFVFPYRNQNLPTSCGLPTSTSCFTYSAIRRTYYLSAIISGVVVLIGIAVIWLHGRWLPDDIRVPKSHSLREYLNIPHLRVLATSLRGCCIAYKDDVLVDDGLLIMKNVLRISATCMTRLNNVQYEIIYRYLPRIAKPFFSKQVGTFLVFHVKEETGRITHRSSYKWLADVGIDDGSMAHWRAGFHF
;
A
#
# COMPACT_ATOMS: atom_id res chain seq x y z
N MET A 1 -6.87 -44.88 -12.21
CA MET A 1 -5.94 -45.64 -11.37
C MET A 1 -5.65 -44.76 -10.14
N LEU A 2 -6.27 -45.06 -9.01
CA LEU A 2 -6.11 -44.31 -7.75
C LEU A 2 -4.75 -44.69 -7.15
N LEU A 3 -3.76 -43.83 -7.30
CA LEU A 3 -2.49 -43.96 -6.57
C LEU A 3 -2.73 -43.41 -5.16
N GLN A 4 -3.24 -44.26 -4.27
CA GLN A 4 -3.37 -43.94 -2.85
C GLN A 4 -1.99 -44.14 -2.23
N ILE A 5 -1.19 -43.08 -2.14
CA ILE A 5 0.16 -43.14 -1.56
C ILE A 5 0.02 -43.31 -0.04
N GLN A 6 -0.07 -44.56 0.43
CA GLN A 6 0.19 -44.91 1.82
C GLN A 6 1.70 -45.13 1.99
N GLY A 7 2.41 -44.05 2.33
CA GLY A 7 3.86 -44.08 2.56
C GLY A 7 4.40 -42.72 3.00
N VAL A 8 5.57 -42.70 3.62
CA VAL A 8 6.27 -41.47 4.01
C VAL A 8 6.83 -40.82 2.74
N VAL A 9 6.13 -39.81 2.22
CA VAL A 9 6.63 -38.99 1.11
C VAL A 9 7.58 -37.95 1.67
N THR A 10 8.87 -38.09 1.37
CA THR A 10 9.86 -37.06 1.69
C THR A 10 9.86 -36.00 0.59
N MET A 11 9.12 -34.91 0.80
CA MET A 11 9.18 -33.75 -0.08
C MET A 11 10.41 -32.91 0.26
N ILE A 12 11.34 -32.78 -0.68
CA ILE A 12 12.41 -31.78 -0.59
C ILE A 12 11.91 -30.53 -1.29
N TRP A 13 11.36 -29.59 -0.52
CA TRP A 13 10.97 -28.29 -1.02
C TRP A 13 12.14 -27.33 -0.97
N LYS A 14 12.59 -26.83 -2.13
CA LYS A 14 13.54 -25.72 -2.18
C LYS A 14 12.75 -24.43 -2.06
N CYS A 15 12.74 -23.85 -0.87
CA CYS A 15 12.04 -22.60 -0.61
C CYS A 15 12.65 -21.48 -1.46
N ASP A 16 11.83 -20.80 -2.25
CA ASP A 16 12.24 -19.60 -2.97
C ASP A 16 12.24 -18.42 -1.99
N SER A 17 13.41 -18.15 -1.40
CA SER A 17 13.59 -17.11 -0.38
C SER A 17 13.16 -15.72 -0.88
N LEU A 18 13.18 -15.50 -2.20
CA LEU A 18 12.84 -14.25 -2.86
C LEU A 18 11.42 -13.79 -2.51
N MET A 19 10.47 -14.72 -2.48
CA MET A 19 9.06 -14.40 -2.23
C MET A 19 8.80 -14.04 -0.77
N MET A 20 9.45 -14.74 0.15
CA MET A 20 9.38 -14.45 1.59
C MET A 20 9.98 -13.08 1.91
N THR A 21 11.18 -12.79 1.41
CA THR A 21 11.86 -11.50 1.64
C THR A 21 11.03 -10.35 1.10
N ASN A 22 10.47 -10.47 -0.12
CA ASN A 22 9.63 -9.44 -0.71
C ASN A 22 8.34 -9.19 0.08
N SER A 23 7.70 -10.25 0.61
CA SER A 23 6.52 -10.08 1.46
C SER A 23 6.84 -9.43 2.80
N ILE A 24 7.99 -9.73 3.42
CA ILE A 24 8.44 -9.05 4.65
C ILE A 24 8.67 -7.57 4.38
N VAL A 25 9.36 -7.23 3.28
CA VAL A 25 9.61 -5.83 2.89
C VAL A 25 8.29 -5.09 2.64
N LEU A 26 7.35 -5.70 1.92
CA LEU A 26 6.03 -5.12 1.70
C LEU A 26 5.30 -4.90 3.03
N TRP A 27 5.29 -5.91 3.91
CA TRP A 27 4.62 -5.83 5.20
C TRP A 27 5.21 -4.71 6.09
N LEU A 28 6.54 -4.63 6.21
CA LEU A 28 7.22 -3.56 6.96
C LEU A 28 6.89 -2.17 6.38
N THR A 29 6.88 -2.05 5.05
CA THR A 29 6.54 -0.79 4.36
C THR A 29 5.09 -0.39 4.63
N ILE A 30 4.14 -1.33 4.53
CA ILE A 30 2.72 -1.07 4.81
C ILE A 30 2.52 -0.71 6.28
N MET A 31 3.14 -1.44 7.21
CA MET A 31 3.08 -1.13 8.64
C MET A 31 3.58 0.29 8.93
N TYR A 32 4.73 0.66 8.37
CA TYR A 32 5.26 2.02 8.48
C TYR A 32 4.27 3.07 7.96
N LEU A 33 3.70 2.87 6.78
CA LEU A 33 2.77 3.81 6.17
C LEU A 33 1.44 3.90 6.94
N VAL A 34 0.96 2.80 7.52
CA VAL A 34 -0.21 2.78 8.39
C VAL A 34 0.06 3.54 9.69
N ILE A 35 1.26 3.42 10.27
CA ILE A 35 1.68 4.21 11.44
C ILE A 35 1.70 5.70 11.08
N VAL A 36 2.30 6.08 9.94
CA VAL A 36 2.30 7.47 9.45
C VAL A 36 0.87 7.99 9.26
N GLN A 37 0.00 7.22 8.60
CA GLN A 37 -1.40 7.59 8.39
C GLN A 37 -2.12 7.81 9.73
N SER A 38 -1.92 6.89 10.68
CA SER A 38 -2.63 6.90 11.98
C SER A 38 -2.19 8.05 12.88
N ILE A 39 -0.91 8.44 12.81
CA ILE A 39 -0.34 9.49 13.64
C ILE A 39 -0.59 10.88 13.03
N PHE A 40 -0.30 11.07 11.75
CA PHE A 40 -0.26 12.40 11.12
C PHE A 40 -1.49 12.71 10.26
N LEU A 41 -2.14 11.69 9.69
CA LEU A 41 -3.22 11.82 8.70
C LEU A 41 -4.52 11.14 9.17
N ARG A 42 -4.76 11.09 10.48
CA ARG A 42 -5.87 10.34 11.08
C ARG A 42 -7.24 10.75 10.55
N ARG A 43 -7.39 12.01 10.14
CA ARG A 43 -8.63 12.59 9.60
C ARG A 43 -8.59 12.83 8.09
N SER A 44 -7.49 12.47 7.42
CA SER A 44 -7.33 12.62 5.97
C SER A 44 -8.22 11.63 5.24
N VAL A 45 -8.89 12.10 4.19
CA VAL A 45 -9.65 11.23 3.28
C VAL A 45 -8.70 10.47 2.34
N VAL A 46 -7.52 11.06 2.09
CA VAL A 46 -6.47 10.45 1.28
C VAL A 46 -5.74 9.37 2.07
N CYS A 47 -5.56 8.21 1.44
CA CYS A 47 -4.79 7.08 1.98
C CYS A 47 -3.35 7.17 1.47
N ILE A 48 -2.39 7.24 2.39
CA ILE A 48 -0.97 7.41 2.05
C ILE A 48 -0.37 6.20 1.32
N VAL A 49 -0.86 4.99 1.58
CA VAL A 49 -0.29 3.73 1.05
C VAL A 49 -0.19 3.72 -0.48
N PRO A 50 -1.30 3.83 -1.24
CA PRO A 50 -1.23 3.78 -2.70
C PRO A 50 -0.44 4.97 -3.28
N VAL A 51 -0.50 6.14 -2.63
CA VAL A 51 0.21 7.35 -3.08
C VAL A 51 1.71 7.20 -2.91
N TYR A 52 2.18 6.71 -1.76
CA TYR A 52 3.60 6.51 -1.51
C TYR A 52 4.18 5.43 -2.43
N LEU A 53 3.51 4.27 -2.52
CA LEU A 53 3.99 3.15 -3.33
C LEU A 53 3.94 3.46 -4.83
N SER A 54 3.01 4.32 -5.29
CA SER A 54 2.95 4.72 -6.71
C SER A 54 4.18 5.50 -7.18
N LYS A 55 4.91 6.09 -6.24
CA LYS A 55 6.13 6.88 -6.51
C LYS A 55 7.40 6.04 -6.43
N ASN A 56 7.29 4.75 -6.10
CA ASN A 56 8.43 3.88 -5.87
C ASN A 56 8.33 2.60 -6.72
N VAL A 57 9.46 2.16 -7.27
CA VAL A 57 9.57 0.94 -8.08
C VAL A 57 9.43 -0.32 -7.22
N VAL A 58 9.69 -0.24 -5.92
CA VAL A 58 9.65 -1.39 -4.99
C VAL A 58 8.33 -2.17 -5.09
N GLY A 59 7.19 -1.48 -5.14
CA GLY A 59 5.89 -2.15 -5.24
C GLY A 59 5.72 -2.92 -6.55
N LEU A 60 6.12 -2.35 -7.68
CA LEU A 60 6.07 -3.00 -8.99
C LEU A 60 7.01 -4.21 -9.05
N ALA A 61 8.21 -4.10 -8.48
CA ALA A 61 9.17 -5.19 -8.40
C ALA A 61 8.63 -6.37 -7.58
N ILE A 62 8.00 -6.10 -6.44
CA ILE A 62 7.37 -7.14 -5.59
C ILE A 62 6.21 -7.82 -6.33
N LEU A 63 5.37 -7.04 -7.02
CA LEU A 63 4.27 -7.58 -7.82
C LEU A 63 4.77 -8.47 -8.97
N PHE A 64 5.82 -8.04 -9.68
CA PHE A 64 6.44 -8.82 -10.74
C PHE A 64 6.99 -10.15 -10.23
N VAL A 65 7.76 -10.12 -9.13
CA VAL A 65 8.29 -11.33 -8.50
C VAL A 65 7.15 -12.25 -8.02
N CYS A 66 6.08 -11.69 -7.46
CA CYS A 66 4.92 -12.46 -7.02
C CYS A 66 4.30 -13.27 -8.17
N PHE A 67 4.06 -12.66 -9.32
CA PHE A 67 3.51 -13.38 -10.48
C PHE A 67 4.52 -14.32 -11.13
N TRP A 68 5.81 -13.96 -11.16
CA TRP A 68 6.86 -14.84 -11.68
C TRP A 68 7.02 -16.11 -10.83
N GLY A 69 7.00 -15.98 -9.50
CA GLY A 69 7.08 -17.09 -8.56
C GLY A 69 5.78 -17.87 -8.36
N ASN A 70 4.65 -17.40 -8.91
CA ASN A 70 3.33 -17.98 -8.69
C ASN A 70 3.23 -19.45 -9.13
N GLY A 71 3.97 -19.84 -10.17
CA GLY A 71 4.01 -21.24 -10.62
C GLY A 71 4.45 -22.20 -9.51
N ASN A 72 5.47 -21.82 -8.72
CA ASN A 72 5.93 -22.63 -7.60
C ASN A 72 4.87 -22.73 -6.50
N LEU A 73 4.17 -21.63 -6.20
CA LEU A 73 3.09 -21.65 -5.22
C LEU A 73 1.91 -22.53 -5.65
N GLN A 74 1.49 -22.42 -6.91
CA GLN A 74 0.41 -23.26 -7.44
C GLN A 74 0.77 -24.75 -7.36
N VAL A 75 2.04 -25.10 -7.63
CA VAL A 75 2.53 -26.49 -7.49
C VAL A 75 2.38 -26.96 -6.04
N LEU A 76 2.84 -26.16 -5.07
CA LEU A 76 2.79 -26.51 -3.65
C LEU A 76 1.34 -26.65 -3.15
N THR A 77 0.50 -25.66 -3.45
CA THR A 77 -0.91 -25.66 -3.06
C THR A 77 -1.65 -26.85 -3.66
N THR A 78 -1.42 -27.14 -4.95
CA THR A 78 -2.04 -28.30 -5.61
C THR A 78 -1.57 -29.61 -4.97
N PHE A 79 -0.27 -29.73 -4.65
CA PHE A 79 0.27 -30.90 -3.98
C PHE A 79 -0.37 -31.16 -2.62
N LEU A 80 -0.46 -30.13 -1.77
CA LEU A 80 -1.03 -30.23 -0.43
C LEU A 80 -2.53 -30.54 -0.45
N ILE A 81 -3.28 -30.03 -1.43
CA ILE A 81 -4.71 -30.32 -1.60
C ILE A 81 -4.93 -31.77 -2.06
N GLN A 82 -4.12 -32.25 -3.01
CA GLN A 82 -4.30 -33.58 -3.59
C GLN A 82 -3.71 -34.71 -2.74
N ASN A 83 -2.81 -34.41 -1.80
CA ASN A 83 -2.14 -35.39 -0.94
C ASN A 83 -2.28 -35.01 0.55
N PRO A 84 -3.49 -35.11 1.15
CA PRO A 84 -3.68 -34.82 2.55
C PRO A 84 -2.91 -35.83 3.43
N ILE A 85 -2.07 -35.32 4.32
CA ILE A 85 -1.30 -36.12 5.29
C ILE A 85 -2.07 -36.14 6.61
N GLY A 86 -2.47 -37.31 7.11
CA GLY A 86 -3.34 -37.42 8.29
C GLY A 86 -2.79 -36.80 9.59
N THR A 87 -1.47 -36.64 9.71
CA THR A 87 -0.80 -36.05 10.88
C THR A 87 -0.48 -34.56 10.74
N PHE A 88 -0.80 -33.94 9.61
CA PHE A 88 -0.48 -32.54 9.30
C PHE A 88 -1.69 -31.83 8.72
N ASN A 89 -1.95 -30.59 9.13
CA ASN A 89 -3.08 -29.81 8.61
C ASN A 89 -2.79 -29.27 7.20
N ALA A 90 -2.69 -30.16 6.22
CA ALA A 90 -2.34 -29.85 4.84
C ALA A 90 -3.29 -28.80 4.22
N SER A 91 -4.57 -28.83 4.59
CA SER A 91 -5.58 -27.89 4.13
C SER A 91 -5.28 -26.45 4.54
N PHE A 92 -4.82 -26.21 5.77
CA PHE A 92 -4.45 -24.86 6.22
C PHE A 92 -3.23 -24.32 5.47
N TYR A 93 -2.17 -25.13 5.35
CA TYR A 93 -0.94 -24.71 4.69
C TYR A 93 -1.11 -24.53 3.17
N ALA A 94 -2.02 -25.28 2.55
CA ALA A 94 -2.35 -25.12 1.14
C ALA A 94 -2.88 -23.72 0.81
N LEU A 95 -3.55 -23.06 1.76
CA LEU A 95 -4.17 -21.75 1.56
C LEU A 95 -3.19 -20.58 1.72
N LEU A 96 -2.03 -20.78 2.37
CA LEU A 96 -1.09 -19.69 2.67
C LEU A 96 -0.52 -19.03 1.41
N GLY A 97 -0.17 -19.83 0.39
CA GLY A 97 0.31 -19.33 -0.90
C GLY A 97 -0.74 -18.45 -1.60
N PRO A 98 -1.98 -18.95 -1.84
CA PRO A 98 -3.08 -18.17 -2.38
C PRO A 98 -3.37 -16.89 -1.59
N VAL A 99 -3.40 -16.94 -0.24
CA VAL A 99 -3.59 -15.76 0.61
C VAL A 99 -2.48 -14.74 0.39
N GLN A 100 -1.23 -15.17 0.31
CA GLN A 100 -0.08 -14.29 0.12
C GLN A 100 -0.14 -13.58 -1.25
N VAL A 101 -0.40 -14.32 -2.33
CA VAL A 101 -0.52 -13.75 -3.69
C VAL A 101 -1.69 -12.77 -3.75
N ALA A 102 -2.86 -13.18 -3.27
CA ALA A 102 -4.05 -12.32 -3.23
C ALA A 102 -3.79 -11.05 -2.41
N SER A 103 -3.08 -11.14 -1.28
CA SER A 103 -2.76 -10.00 -0.43
C SER A 103 -1.82 -9.00 -1.11
N ILE A 104 -0.76 -9.49 -1.77
CA ILE A 104 0.14 -8.62 -2.56
C ILE A 104 -0.67 -7.92 -3.67
N VAL A 105 -1.48 -8.67 -4.42
CA VAL A 105 -2.31 -8.11 -5.49
C VAL A 105 -3.31 -7.08 -4.96
N GLY A 106 -4.02 -7.38 -3.89
CA GLY A 106 -4.99 -6.47 -3.27
C GLY A 106 -4.35 -5.16 -2.81
N ILE A 107 -3.20 -5.23 -2.14
CA ILE A 107 -2.44 -4.04 -1.71
C ILE A 107 -1.96 -3.23 -2.93
N MET A 108 -1.46 -3.92 -3.96
CA MET A 108 -0.90 -3.28 -5.15
C MET A 108 -1.97 -2.72 -6.09
N THR A 109 -3.23 -3.17 -5.99
CA THR A 109 -4.35 -2.71 -6.84
C THR A 109 -4.52 -1.19 -6.75
N GLY A 110 -4.64 -0.65 -5.53
CA GLY A 110 -4.75 0.79 -5.34
C GLY A 110 -3.50 1.56 -5.80
N THR A 111 -2.32 0.96 -5.66
CA THR A 111 -1.05 1.53 -6.13
C THR A 111 -1.04 1.67 -7.66
N LEU A 112 -1.41 0.62 -8.38
CA LEU A 112 -1.46 0.62 -9.85
C LEU A 112 -2.47 1.63 -10.39
N ILE A 113 -3.64 1.71 -9.77
CA ILE A 113 -4.64 2.72 -10.09
C ILE A 113 -4.04 4.11 -9.86
N GLN A 114 -3.39 4.35 -8.72
CA GLN A 114 -2.81 5.64 -8.38
C GLN A 114 -1.68 6.07 -9.34
N ILE A 115 -0.87 5.13 -9.84
CA ILE A 115 0.15 5.39 -10.87
C ILE A 115 -0.49 6.01 -12.12
N TRP A 116 -1.63 5.48 -12.57
CA TRP A 116 -2.32 5.98 -13.77
C TRP A 116 -2.76 7.44 -13.64
N PHE A 117 -3.17 7.85 -12.44
CA PHE A 117 -3.65 9.21 -12.21
C PHE A 117 -2.54 10.22 -11.87
N MET A 118 -1.29 9.78 -11.62
CA MET A 118 -0.20 10.71 -11.33
C MET A 118 -0.01 11.72 -12.47
N PRO A 119 0.20 13.02 -12.17
CA PRO A 119 0.48 13.61 -10.86
C PRO A 119 -0.77 14.05 -10.05
N ARG A 120 -1.96 13.49 -10.32
CA ARG A 120 -3.18 13.70 -9.52
C ARG A 120 -3.37 12.59 -8.48
N LEU A 121 -3.86 12.96 -7.30
CA LEU A 121 -4.25 12.05 -6.23
C LEU A 121 -5.65 11.51 -6.48
N VAL A 122 -5.81 10.21 -6.31
CA VAL A 122 -7.12 9.58 -6.27
C VAL A 122 -7.68 9.74 -4.86
N THR A 123 -8.65 10.63 -4.71
CA THR A 123 -9.26 10.94 -3.41
C THR A 123 -10.40 10.00 -3.04
N GLN A 124 -10.94 9.25 -4.00
CA GLN A 124 -11.98 8.23 -3.77
C GLN A 124 -11.39 6.94 -3.17
N THR A 125 -10.83 7.04 -1.97
CA THR A 125 -10.18 5.92 -1.27
C THR A 125 -11.13 4.75 -1.01
N TRP A 126 -12.42 5.01 -0.82
CA TRP A 126 -13.43 3.96 -0.68
C TRP A 126 -13.62 3.15 -1.98
N LEU A 127 -13.56 3.77 -3.16
CA LEU A 127 -13.60 3.06 -4.45
C LEU A 127 -12.36 2.18 -4.61
N ILE A 128 -11.19 2.73 -4.30
CA ILE A 128 -9.94 1.97 -4.29
C ILE A 128 -10.07 0.75 -3.37
N LEU A 129 -10.61 0.94 -2.15
CA LEU A 129 -10.79 -0.15 -1.20
C LEU A 129 -11.70 -1.25 -1.76
N ILE A 130 -12.86 -0.89 -2.33
CA ILE A 130 -13.78 -1.86 -2.93
C ILE A 130 -13.08 -2.63 -4.06
N ILE A 131 -12.43 -1.93 -5.00
CA ILE A 131 -11.74 -2.56 -6.14
C ILE A 131 -10.61 -3.48 -5.64
N SER A 132 -9.83 -3.05 -4.65
CA SER A 132 -8.76 -3.85 -4.04
C SER A 132 -9.30 -5.11 -3.36
N VAL A 133 -10.39 -5.01 -2.61
CA VAL A 133 -11.04 -6.17 -1.96
C VAL A 133 -11.63 -7.11 -3.01
N THR A 134 -12.29 -6.59 -4.04
CA THR A 134 -12.80 -7.41 -5.15
C THR A 134 -11.66 -8.15 -5.86
N ASN A 135 -10.54 -7.48 -6.14
CA ASN A 135 -9.38 -8.08 -6.77
C ASN A 135 -8.75 -9.16 -5.87
N TRP A 136 -8.65 -8.89 -4.57
CA TRP A 136 -8.19 -9.85 -3.57
C TRP A 136 -9.05 -11.12 -3.56
N ILE A 137 -10.39 -10.97 -3.44
CA ILE A 137 -11.33 -12.09 -3.42
C ILE A 137 -11.20 -12.91 -4.69
N LEU A 138 -11.18 -12.24 -5.85
CA LEU A 138 -11.11 -12.91 -7.15
C LEU A 138 -9.82 -13.72 -7.28
N VAL A 139 -8.66 -13.13 -7.01
CA VAL A 139 -7.38 -13.82 -7.11
C VAL A 139 -7.29 -14.95 -6.09
N PHE A 140 -7.71 -14.72 -4.85
CA PHE A 140 -7.76 -15.77 -3.84
C PHE A 140 -8.64 -16.94 -4.28
N SER A 141 -9.84 -16.68 -4.81
CA SER A 141 -10.74 -17.74 -5.25
C SER A 141 -10.17 -18.55 -6.42
N LEU A 142 -9.50 -17.89 -7.36
CA LEU A 142 -8.85 -18.58 -8.48
C LEU A 142 -7.70 -19.48 -7.99
N GLU A 143 -6.80 -18.92 -7.19
CA GLU A 143 -5.59 -19.60 -6.72
C GLU A 143 -5.89 -20.72 -5.71
N ALA A 144 -6.90 -20.54 -4.85
CA ALA A 144 -7.24 -21.53 -3.82
C ALA A 144 -8.22 -22.61 -4.31
N PHE A 145 -9.23 -22.24 -5.12
CA PHE A 145 -10.37 -23.12 -5.42
C PHE A 145 -10.54 -23.51 -6.89
N VAL A 146 -9.97 -22.76 -7.84
CA VAL A 146 -10.16 -23.07 -9.27
C VAL A 146 -8.95 -23.80 -9.82
N PHE A 147 -7.74 -23.23 -9.67
CA PHE A 147 -6.54 -23.78 -10.29
C PHE A 147 -6.10 -25.13 -9.70
N PRO A 148 -6.12 -25.35 -8.36
CA PRO A 148 -5.69 -26.62 -7.80
C PRO A 148 -6.59 -27.80 -8.20
N TYR A 149 -7.90 -27.57 -8.33
CA TYR A 149 -8.89 -28.60 -8.66
C TYR A 149 -8.99 -28.88 -10.16
N ARG A 150 -8.49 -27.98 -11.01
CA ARG A 150 -8.41 -28.19 -12.47
C ARG A 150 -7.16 -28.96 -12.89
N ASN A 151 -6.16 -29.08 -12.01
CA ASN A 151 -4.91 -29.77 -12.29
C ASN A 151 -5.04 -31.29 -12.17
N GLN A 152 -4.49 -32.02 -13.13
CA GLN A 152 -4.36 -33.47 -13.10
C GLN A 152 -2.89 -33.87 -12.91
N ASN A 153 -2.66 -34.96 -12.19
CA ASN A 153 -1.34 -35.56 -12.02
C ASN A 153 -0.96 -36.33 -13.27
N LEU A 154 -0.02 -35.80 -14.04
CA LEU A 154 0.55 -36.50 -15.19
C LEU A 154 1.88 -37.12 -14.77
N PRO A 155 2.08 -38.44 -14.98
CA PRO A 155 3.37 -39.07 -14.71
C PRO A 155 4.47 -38.44 -15.57
N THR A 156 5.64 -38.23 -14.99
CA THR A 156 6.79 -37.64 -15.69
C THR A 156 8.10 -38.27 -15.22
N SER A 157 9.15 -38.11 -16.01
CA SER A 157 10.50 -38.56 -15.65
C SER A 157 11.01 -37.79 -14.43
N CYS A 158 11.54 -38.49 -13.45
CA CYS A 158 12.15 -37.86 -12.27
C CYS A 158 13.41 -37.07 -12.62
N GLY A 159 13.53 -35.87 -12.07
CA GLY A 159 14.75 -35.06 -12.21
C GLY A 159 15.91 -35.53 -11.33
N LEU A 160 15.64 -36.36 -10.32
CA LEU A 160 16.63 -36.94 -9.42
C LEU A 160 16.63 -38.47 -9.56
N PRO A 161 17.81 -39.12 -9.63
CA PRO A 161 17.93 -40.57 -9.81
C PRO A 161 17.43 -41.38 -8.60
N THR A 162 17.31 -40.75 -7.43
CA THR A 162 16.82 -41.37 -6.19
C THR A 162 15.30 -41.30 -6.03
N SER A 163 14.57 -40.70 -6.98
CA SER A 163 13.12 -40.52 -6.91
C SER A 163 12.39 -41.58 -7.73
N THR A 164 11.34 -42.17 -7.17
CA THR A 164 10.63 -43.33 -7.77
C THR A 164 9.23 -43.01 -8.32
N SER A 165 8.66 -41.83 -8.00
CA SER A 165 7.32 -41.42 -8.43
C SER A 165 7.26 -39.91 -8.65
N CYS A 166 7.48 -39.46 -9.89
CA CYS A 166 7.42 -38.04 -10.24
C CYS A 166 6.22 -37.73 -11.12
N PHE A 167 5.59 -36.60 -10.84
CA PHE A 167 4.43 -36.11 -11.59
C PHE A 167 4.61 -34.63 -11.88
N THR A 168 3.97 -34.20 -12.96
CA THR A 168 3.82 -32.81 -13.33
C THR A 168 2.34 -32.47 -13.37
N TYR A 169 2.00 -31.23 -13.01
CA TYR A 169 0.63 -30.74 -13.03
C TYR A 169 0.28 -30.19 -14.40
N SER A 170 -0.79 -30.73 -14.99
CA SER A 170 -1.16 -30.49 -16.39
C SER A 170 -1.50 -29.03 -16.74
N ALA A 171 -2.07 -28.27 -15.80
CA ALA A 171 -2.60 -26.93 -16.08
C ALA A 171 -1.71 -25.78 -15.60
N ILE A 172 -0.72 -26.02 -14.72
CA ILE A 172 0.09 -24.95 -14.11
C ILE A 172 0.82 -24.09 -15.14
N ARG A 173 1.34 -24.68 -16.23
CA ARG A 173 1.99 -23.92 -17.33
C ARG A 173 1.07 -22.90 -17.99
N ARG A 174 -0.25 -23.06 -17.89
CA ARG A 174 -1.25 -22.14 -18.45
C ARG A 174 -1.92 -21.28 -17.37
N THR A 175 -2.02 -21.75 -16.13
CA THR A 175 -2.73 -21.04 -15.06
C THR A 175 -1.88 -20.02 -14.30
N TYR A 176 -0.55 -20.15 -14.31
CA TYR A 176 0.33 -19.31 -13.47
C TYR A 176 0.23 -17.80 -13.78
N TYR A 177 -0.08 -17.44 -15.03
CA TYR A 177 -0.23 -16.04 -15.47
C TYR A 177 -1.69 -15.58 -15.53
N LEU A 178 -2.68 -16.48 -15.42
CA LEU A 178 -4.09 -16.12 -15.57
C LEU A 178 -4.58 -15.19 -14.45
N SER A 179 -4.11 -15.40 -13.21
CA SER A 179 -4.41 -14.49 -12.10
C SER A 179 -3.87 -13.08 -12.35
N ALA A 180 -2.69 -12.96 -12.95
CA ALA A 180 -2.12 -11.66 -13.35
C ALA A 180 -2.98 -10.96 -14.42
N ILE A 181 -3.42 -11.69 -15.46
CA ILE A 181 -4.27 -11.14 -16.51
C ILE A 181 -5.60 -10.65 -15.93
N ILE A 182 -6.29 -11.51 -15.16
CA ILE A 182 -7.61 -11.17 -14.64
C ILE A 182 -7.51 -10.03 -13.63
N SER A 183 -6.47 -10.02 -12.79
CA SER A 183 -6.18 -8.91 -11.89
C SER A 183 -5.92 -7.60 -12.64
N GLY A 184 -5.18 -7.65 -13.74
CA GLY A 184 -4.94 -6.50 -14.61
C GLY A 184 -6.24 -5.93 -15.20
N VAL A 185 -7.17 -6.80 -15.61
CA VAL A 185 -8.51 -6.38 -16.08
C VAL A 185 -9.28 -5.66 -14.97
N VAL A 186 -9.26 -6.16 -13.74
CA VAL A 186 -9.90 -5.49 -12.58
C VAL A 186 -9.31 -4.10 -12.35
N VAL A 187 -7.98 -3.95 -12.45
CA VAL A 187 -7.31 -2.64 -12.34
C VAL A 187 -7.75 -1.68 -13.44
N LEU A 188 -7.82 -2.14 -14.70
CA LEU A 188 -8.27 -1.31 -15.84
C LEU A 188 -9.72 -0.86 -15.66
N ILE A 189 -10.61 -1.75 -15.23
CA ILE A 189 -12.00 -1.41 -14.89
C ILE A 189 -12.01 -0.37 -13.76
N GLY A 190 -11.21 -0.57 -12.72
CA GLY A 190 -11.08 0.36 -11.60
C GLY A 190 -10.65 1.77 -12.03
N ILE A 191 -9.68 1.86 -12.93
CA ILE A 191 -9.23 3.12 -13.54
C ILE A 191 -10.41 3.81 -14.25
N ALA A 192 -11.14 3.07 -15.11
CA ALA A 192 -12.28 3.61 -15.83
C ALA A 192 -13.39 4.10 -14.90
N VAL A 193 -13.71 3.33 -13.86
CA VAL A 193 -14.72 3.70 -12.84
C VAL A 193 -14.32 4.97 -12.11
N ILE A 194 -13.07 5.09 -11.66
CA ILE A 194 -12.58 6.27 -10.93
C ILE A 194 -12.55 7.50 -11.85
N TRP A 195 -12.14 7.33 -13.11
CA TRP A 195 -12.13 8.40 -14.10
C TRP A 195 -13.55 8.93 -14.36
N LEU A 196 -14.50 8.02 -14.57
CA LEU A 196 -15.90 8.35 -14.85
C LEU A 196 -16.56 9.01 -13.64
N HIS A 197 -16.36 8.42 -12.46
CA HIS A 197 -16.86 8.96 -11.19
C HIS A 197 -16.28 10.35 -10.93
N GLY A 198 -14.96 10.55 -11.10
CA GLY A 198 -14.32 11.86 -10.93
C GLY A 198 -14.74 12.92 -11.95
N ARG A 199 -15.23 12.51 -13.12
CA ARG A 199 -15.76 13.42 -14.14
C ARG A 199 -17.17 13.88 -13.83
N TRP A 200 -18.01 13.00 -13.30
CA TRP A 200 -19.43 13.27 -13.03
C TRP A 200 -19.71 13.80 -11.64
N LEU A 201 -18.79 13.63 -10.69
CA LEU A 201 -18.96 14.19 -9.35
C LEU A 201 -18.69 15.71 -9.39
N PRO A 202 -19.69 16.56 -9.06
CA PRO A 202 -19.45 17.99 -8.90
C PRO A 202 -18.56 18.23 -7.66
N ASP A 203 -17.82 19.34 -7.68
CA ASP A 203 -17.08 19.80 -6.51
C ASP A 203 -18.06 20.48 -5.52
N ASP A 204 -18.12 19.99 -4.28
CA ASP A 204 -19.07 20.49 -3.27
C ASP A 204 -18.73 21.92 -2.80
N ILE A 205 -17.44 22.29 -2.81
CA ILE A 205 -16.94 23.55 -2.25
C ILE A 205 -15.93 24.20 -3.21
N ARG A 206 -16.13 25.49 -3.50
CA ARG A 206 -15.18 26.29 -4.29
C ARG A 206 -14.11 26.87 -3.37
N VAL A 207 -12.87 26.42 -3.54
CA VAL A 207 -11.74 26.94 -2.77
C VAL A 207 -11.28 28.28 -3.35
N PRO A 208 -11.24 29.36 -2.57
CA PRO A 208 -10.86 30.70 -3.03
C PRO A 208 -9.39 30.78 -3.46
N LYS A 209 -9.07 31.74 -4.34
CA LYS A 209 -7.70 31.88 -4.90
C LYS A 209 -6.65 32.25 -3.85
N SER A 210 -7.05 32.97 -2.81
CA SER A 210 -6.23 33.41 -1.69
C SER A 210 -5.97 32.33 -0.63
N HIS A 211 -6.46 31.11 -0.83
CA HIS A 211 -6.25 30.02 0.11
C HIS A 211 -4.78 29.60 0.16
N SER A 212 -4.22 29.47 1.37
CA SER A 212 -2.79 29.25 1.62
C SER A 212 -2.18 28.08 0.86
N LEU A 213 -2.88 26.94 0.79
CA LEU A 213 -2.42 25.76 0.04
C LEU A 213 -2.27 26.04 -1.46
N ARG A 214 -3.18 26.83 -2.04
CA ARG A 214 -3.15 27.16 -3.47
C ARG A 214 -2.03 28.14 -3.80
N GLU A 215 -1.81 29.10 -2.89
CA GLU A 215 -0.70 30.06 -2.99
C GLU A 215 0.65 29.35 -2.85
N TYR A 216 0.78 28.47 -1.84
CA TYR A 216 1.97 27.65 -1.61
C TYR A 216 2.32 26.78 -2.83
N LEU A 217 1.32 26.14 -3.44
CA LEU A 217 1.52 25.28 -4.61
C LEU A 217 1.53 26.03 -5.93
N ASN A 218 1.21 27.34 -5.92
CA ASN A 218 1.06 28.19 -7.09
C ASN A 218 0.17 27.57 -8.19
N ILE A 219 -1.06 27.16 -7.82
CA ILE A 219 -1.98 26.46 -8.73
C ILE A 219 -3.33 27.18 -8.94
N PRO A 220 -3.89 27.09 -10.16
CA PRO A 220 -5.15 27.76 -10.49
C PRO A 220 -6.37 27.09 -9.87
N HIS A 221 -6.32 25.79 -9.56
CA HIS A 221 -7.41 25.06 -8.90
C HIS A 221 -6.89 23.79 -8.21
N LEU A 222 -7.46 23.39 -7.07
CA LEU A 222 -7.05 22.16 -6.36
C LEU A 222 -7.34 20.88 -7.16
N ARG A 223 -8.27 20.92 -8.12
CA ARG A 223 -8.57 19.81 -9.04
C ARG A 223 -7.40 19.45 -9.96
N VAL A 224 -6.37 20.29 -10.03
CA VAL A 224 -5.08 19.94 -10.67
C VAL A 224 -4.35 18.86 -9.86
N LEU A 225 -4.58 18.77 -8.55
CA LEU A 225 -3.92 17.84 -7.64
C LEU A 225 -4.77 16.63 -7.26
N ALA A 226 -6.09 16.69 -7.38
CA ALA A 226 -7.00 15.66 -6.91
C ALA A 226 -8.06 15.33 -7.98
N THR A 227 -8.46 14.05 -8.06
CA THR A 227 -9.55 13.59 -8.93
C THR A 227 -10.91 14.15 -8.51
N SER A 228 -11.12 14.38 -7.22
CA SER A 228 -12.30 15.05 -6.66
C SER A 228 -11.93 15.80 -5.38
N LEU A 229 -12.56 16.95 -5.14
CA LEU A 229 -12.39 17.71 -3.90
C LEU A 229 -13.37 17.31 -2.78
N ARG A 230 -14.31 16.40 -3.08
CA ARG A 230 -15.31 15.94 -2.13
C ARG A 230 -14.65 15.22 -0.96
N GLY A 231 -14.98 15.65 0.26
CA GLY A 231 -14.37 15.15 1.50
C GLY A 231 -12.97 15.70 1.79
N CYS A 232 -12.23 16.18 0.78
CA CYS A 232 -10.93 16.84 0.98
C CYS A 232 -11.05 18.33 1.33
N CYS A 233 -12.22 18.93 1.11
CA CYS A 233 -12.52 20.30 1.48
C CYS A 233 -13.76 20.32 2.36
N ILE A 234 -13.69 21.02 3.50
CA ILE A 234 -14.80 21.15 4.45
C ILE A 234 -15.02 22.63 4.72
N ALA A 235 -16.26 23.11 4.64
CA ALA A 235 -16.58 24.47 5.03
C ALA A 235 -16.43 24.60 6.54
N TYR A 236 -15.61 25.54 7.00
CA TYR A 236 -15.38 25.77 8.42
C TYR A 236 -15.47 27.27 8.72
N LYS A 237 -16.56 27.67 9.37
CA LYS A 237 -16.92 29.08 9.56
C LYS A 237 -16.98 29.81 8.20
N ASP A 238 -16.28 30.92 8.06
CA ASP A 238 -16.17 31.72 6.82
C ASP A 238 -14.98 31.31 5.92
N ASP A 239 -14.39 30.13 6.17
CA ASP A 239 -13.22 29.61 5.47
C ASP A 239 -13.45 28.16 4.98
N VAL A 240 -12.55 27.67 4.13
CA VAL A 240 -12.50 26.30 3.65
C VAL A 240 -11.29 25.60 4.25
N LEU A 241 -11.54 24.56 5.03
CA LEU A 241 -10.51 23.67 5.54
C LEU A 241 -10.12 22.67 4.45
N VAL A 242 -8.85 22.61 4.08
CA VAL A 242 -8.36 21.71 3.03
C VAL A 242 -7.44 20.63 3.59
N ASP A 243 -7.77 19.36 3.31
CA ASP A 243 -7.10 18.16 3.80
C ASP A 243 -5.57 18.17 3.60
N ASP A 244 -4.85 17.97 4.70
CA ASP A 244 -3.39 17.88 4.74
C ASP A 244 -2.86 16.73 3.86
N GLY A 245 -3.66 15.69 3.64
CA GLY A 245 -3.34 14.55 2.78
C GLY A 245 -3.07 14.94 1.32
N LEU A 246 -3.55 16.09 0.85
CA LEU A 246 -3.26 16.58 -0.49
C LEU A 246 -1.75 16.93 -0.68
N LEU A 247 -1.05 17.28 0.40
CA LEU A 247 0.39 17.59 0.33
C LEU A 247 1.27 16.35 0.14
N ILE A 248 0.73 15.15 0.36
CA ILE A 248 1.45 13.89 0.10
C ILE A 248 1.87 13.81 -1.36
N MET A 249 1.12 14.42 -2.30
CA MET A 249 1.53 14.50 -3.70
C MET A 249 2.89 15.20 -3.88
N LYS A 250 3.21 16.19 -3.06
CA LYS A 250 4.51 16.89 -3.06
C LYS A 250 5.55 16.27 -2.12
N ASN A 251 5.28 15.08 -1.57
CA ASN A 251 6.11 14.45 -0.54
C ASN A 251 6.32 15.36 0.67
N VAL A 252 5.29 16.14 1.04
CA VAL A 252 5.30 17.00 2.22
C VAL A 252 4.22 16.53 3.17
N LEU A 253 4.51 16.57 4.48
CA LEU A 253 3.59 16.19 5.54
C LEU A 253 3.67 17.22 6.67
N ARG A 254 2.51 17.57 7.23
CA ARG A 254 2.43 18.36 8.46
C ARG A 254 2.75 17.47 9.66
N ILE A 255 3.73 17.87 10.45
CA ILE A 255 4.26 17.08 11.58
C ILE A 255 3.97 17.72 12.93
N SER A 256 3.71 19.02 12.97
CA SER A 256 3.25 19.73 14.17
C SER A 256 2.31 20.88 13.79
N ALA A 257 1.79 21.59 14.80
CA ALA A 257 0.92 22.74 14.58
C ALA A 257 1.62 23.84 13.76
N THR A 258 2.94 23.96 13.89
CA THR A 258 3.75 25.04 13.31
C THR A 258 4.69 24.59 12.19
N CYS A 259 4.84 23.29 11.96
CA CYS A 259 5.89 22.77 11.09
C CYS A 259 5.38 21.70 10.10
N MET A 260 5.85 21.78 8.86
CA MET A 260 5.73 20.74 7.83
C MET A 260 7.12 20.33 7.34
N THR A 261 7.31 19.05 7.01
CA THR A 261 8.58 18.53 6.52
C THR A 261 8.36 17.61 5.31
N ARG A 262 9.45 17.19 4.68
CA ARG A 262 9.41 16.18 3.63
C ARG A 262 9.08 14.81 4.22
N LEU A 263 8.30 14.01 3.50
CA LEU A 263 7.87 12.69 3.95
C LEU A 263 9.04 11.75 4.31
N ASN A 264 10.18 11.87 3.62
CA ASN A 264 11.39 11.09 3.91
C ASN A 264 11.98 11.36 5.31
N ASN A 265 11.69 12.51 5.91
CA ASN A 265 12.17 12.88 7.25
C ASN A 265 11.25 12.36 8.36
N VAL A 266 10.01 11.96 8.02
CA VAL A 266 8.97 11.57 8.99
C VAL A 266 9.33 10.29 9.75
N GLN A 267 10.20 9.45 9.20
CA GLN A 267 10.73 8.29 9.93
C GLN A 267 11.49 8.68 11.21
N TYR A 268 12.28 9.75 11.16
CA TYR A 268 13.04 10.24 12.31
C TYR A 268 12.11 10.82 13.37
N GLU A 269 11.07 11.52 12.93
CA GLU A 269 10.01 12.07 13.78
C GLU A 269 9.29 10.98 14.59
N ILE A 270 8.91 9.88 13.92
CA ILE A 270 8.28 8.74 14.59
C ILE A 270 9.21 8.16 15.64
N ILE A 271 10.46 7.89 15.30
CA ILE A 271 11.45 7.30 16.23
C ILE A 271 11.66 8.23 17.43
N TYR A 272 11.84 9.54 17.19
CA TYR A 272 12.04 10.53 18.23
C TYR A 272 10.87 10.62 19.21
N ARG A 273 9.63 10.48 18.71
CA ARG A 273 8.43 10.52 19.54
C ARG A 273 8.37 9.40 20.57
N TYR A 274 8.87 8.22 20.23
CA TYR A 274 8.88 7.04 21.11
C TYR A 274 10.17 6.88 21.91
N LEU A 275 11.18 7.72 21.67
CA LEU A 275 12.43 7.70 22.44
C LEU A 275 12.20 8.25 23.87
N PRO A 276 12.86 7.67 24.89
CA PRO A 276 12.86 8.26 26.24
C PRO A 276 13.52 9.65 26.22
N ARG A 277 13.08 10.53 27.12
CA ARG A 277 13.54 11.95 27.20
C ARG A 277 15.06 12.10 27.25
N ILE A 278 15.77 11.14 27.85
CA ILE A 278 17.23 11.15 27.99
C ILE A 278 17.93 10.90 26.65
N ALA A 279 17.36 10.06 25.78
CA ALA A 279 17.95 9.71 24.50
C ALA A 279 17.63 10.71 23.38
N LYS A 280 16.55 11.50 23.54
CA LYS A 280 16.08 12.47 22.54
C LYS A 280 17.15 13.48 22.10
N PRO A 281 17.89 14.15 23.01
CA PRO A 281 18.92 15.11 22.60
C PRO A 281 20.04 14.46 21.78
N PHE A 282 20.43 13.23 22.13
CA PHE A 282 21.46 12.49 21.41
C PHE A 282 20.99 12.11 20.00
N PHE A 283 19.79 11.55 19.89
CA PHE A 283 19.21 11.19 18.59
C PHE A 283 19.00 12.42 17.69
N SER A 284 18.49 13.52 18.25
CA SER A 284 18.33 14.78 17.51
C SER A 284 19.67 15.27 16.95
N LYS A 285 20.75 15.21 17.73
CA LYS A 285 22.10 15.56 17.25
C LYS A 285 22.59 14.65 16.14
N GLN A 286 22.31 13.35 16.22
CA GLN A 286 22.73 12.36 15.23
C GLN A 286 21.98 12.49 13.89
N VAL A 287 20.68 12.78 13.93
CA VAL A 287 19.86 13.00 12.72
C VAL A 287 20.26 14.30 12.01
N GLY A 288 20.66 15.33 12.77
CA GLY A 288 21.00 16.62 12.21
C GLY A 288 19.81 17.57 12.12
N THR A 289 19.98 18.63 11.33
CA THR A 289 18.88 19.54 10.99
C THR A 289 18.25 19.13 9.66
N PHE A 290 16.94 19.35 9.53
CA PHE A 290 16.24 19.16 8.27
C PHE A 290 15.38 20.37 7.95
N LEU A 291 15.05 20.49 6.66
CA LEU A 291 14.25 21.58 6.14
C LEU A 291 12.80 21.45 6.61
N VAL A 292 12.31 22.50 7.27
CA VAL A 292 10.94 22.65 7.74
C VAL A 292 10.30 23.87 7.08
N PHE A 293 9.05 23.74 6.68
CA PHE A 293 8.18 24.83 6.24
C PHE A 293 7.30 25.27 7.40
N HIS A 294 7.25 26.57 7.66
CA HIS A 294 6.51 27.11 8.80
C HIS A 294 5.02 27.26 8.48
N VAL A 295 4.19 26.90 9.45
CA VAL A 295 2.74 27.07 9.45
C VAL A 295 2.40 28.00 10.62
N LYS A 296 1.54 28.99 10.39
CA LYS A 296 1.03 29.83 11.48
C LYS A 296 0.09 28.99 12.34
N GLU A 297 0.37 28.88 13.64
CA GLU A 297 -0.42 28.04 14.55
C GLU A 297 -1.88 28.49 14.68
N GLU A 298 -2.09 29.80 14.83
CA GLU A 298 -3.41 30.40 15.06
C GLU A 298 -4.35 30.17 13.86
N THR A 299 -3.85 30.52 12.67
CA THR A 299 -4.64 30.45 11.45
C THR A 299 -4.55 29.08 10.80
N GLY A 300 -3.43 28.37 10.87
CA GLY A 300 -3.18 27.16 10.07
C GLY A 300 -2.71 27.47 8.65
N ARG A 301 -2.28 28.70 8.38
CA ARG A 301 -1.77 29.15 7.07
C ARG A 301 -0.35 28.67 6.83
N ILE A 302 -0.11 28.08 5.65
CA ILE A 302 1.25 27.80 5.18
C ILE A 302 1.97 29.12 4.94
N THR A 303 3.13 29.30 5.57
CA THR A 303 4.01 30.43 5.26
C THR A 303 5.02 30.03 4.20
N HIS A 304 5.41 30.97 3.34
CA HIS A 304 6.51 30.76 2.38
C HIS A 304 7.90 30.76 3.04
N ARG A 305 7.97 30.73 4.38
CA ARG A 305 9.23 30.68 5.11
C ARG A 305 9.62 29.23 5.36
N SER A 306 10.87 28.92 5.04
CA SER A 306 11.49 27.65 5.38
C SER A 306 12.73 27.88 6.23
N SER A 307 12.97 27.02 7.21
CA SER A 307 14.20 27.03 7.99
C SER A 307 14.71 25.61 8.25
N TYR A 308 15.98 25.49 8.59
CA TYR A 308 16.53 24.25 9.10
C TYR A 308 16.30 24.20 10.62
N LYS A 309 15.75 23.09 11.09
CA LYS A 309 15.50 22.86 12.52
C LYS A 309 16.05 21.51 12.95
N TRP A 310 16.48 21.42 14.20
CA TRP A 310 16.73 20.15 14.86
C TRP A 310 15.39 19.48 15.19
N LEU A 311 15.40 18.15 15.29
CA LEU A 311 14.23 17.35 15.64
C LEU A 311 13.61 17.79 16.98
N ALA A 312 14.45 18.21 17.93
CA ALA A 312 14.00 18.76 19.22
C ALA A 312 13.22 20.08 19.11
N ASP A 313 13.43 20.89 18.05
CA ASP A 313 12.88 22.25 17.90
C ASP A 313 11.56 22.29 17.10
N VAL A 314 11.05 21.12 16.73
CA VAL A 314 9.85 20.97 15.88
C VAL A 314 8.54 21.03 16.67
N GLY A 315 8.61 21.04 18.01
CA GLY A 315 7.44 21.17 18.89
C GLY A 315 6.65 19.86 19.04
N ILE A 316 7.34 18.71 19.01
CA ILE A 316 6.74 17.36 19.11
C ILE A 316 6.31 17.05 20.55
N ASP A 317 6.98 17.67 21.53
CA ASP A 317 6.81 17.42 22.96
C ASP A 317 5.78 18.34 23.64
N ASP A 318 5.40 19.42 22.96
CA ASP A 318 4.30 20.27 23.39
C ASP A 318 3.00 19.53 23.08
N GLY A 319 2.28 19.10 24.13
CA GLY A 319 1.13 18.19 24.14
C GLY A 319 -0.10 18.58 23.30
N SER A 320 0.06 19.37 22.24
CA SER A 320 -0.91 19.79 21.23
C SER A 320 -1.47 18.66 20.35
N MET A 321 -1.48 17.40 20.83
CA MET A 321 -2.29 16.34 20.21
C MET A 321 -3.78 16.70 20.13
N ALA A 322 -4.23 17.71 20.89
CA ALA A 322 -5.58 18.26 20.81
C ALA A 322 -5.86 19.12 19.56
N HIS A 323 -4.84 19.52 18.78
CA HIS A 323 -4.97 20.52 17.71
C HIS A 323 -4.62 20.03 16.30
N TRP A 324 -4.66 18.71 16.04
CA TRP A 324 -4.62 18.19 14.67
C TRP A 324 -5.92 18.58 13.94
N ARG A 325 -5.97 19.84 13.47
CA ARG A 325 -7.00 20.35 12.57
C ARG A 325 -6.93 19.56 11.28
N ALA A 326 -8.08 19.22 10.72
CA ALA A 326 -8.19 18.35 9.54
C ALA A 326 -7.78 19.05 8.22
N GLY A 327 -6.95 20.10 8.27
CA GLY A 327 -6.52 20.83 7.09
C GLY A 327 -5.89 22.21 7.32
N PHE A 328 -5.64 22.89 6.21
CA PHE A 328 -5.16 24.28 6.11
C PHE A 328 -6.32 25.26 5.99
N HIS A 329 -6.06 26.50 6.41
CA HIS A 329 -6.97 27.65 6.34
C HIS A 329 -6.45 28.72 5.36
N PHE A 330 -7.23 29.77 5.14
CA PHE A 330 -6.79 31.04 4.54
C PHE A 330 -5.44 31.52 5.10
#